data_AF-A0A377KQ11-F1
#
_entry.id   AF-A0A377KQ11-F1
#
_cell.length_a   1.000
_cell.length_b   1.000
_cell.length_c   1.000
_cell.angle_alpha   90.00
_cell.angle_beta   90.00
_cell.angle_gamma   90.00
#
_symmetry.space_group_name_H-M   'P 1'
#
loop_
_entity.id
_entity.type
_entity.pdbx_description
1 polymer ?
#
loop_
_entity_poly.entity_id
_entity_poly.type
_entity_poly.pdbx_seq_one_letter_code
_entity_poly.pdbx_strand_id
1 'polypeptide(L)' 'MSHTLLIKDTLNILDLNINIHFEENCLTKEKYKGQICLIYKGTLQYTPEEYPHLPIY' A
#
# COMPACT_ATOMS: atom_id res chain seq x y z
N MET A 1 7.33 -14.67 -9.35
CA MET A 1 7.18 -13.69 -8.26
C MET A 1 6.25 -12.60 -8.77
N SER A 2 5.00 -12.53 -8.30
CA SER A 2 4.10 -11.44 -8.72
C SER A 2 4.42 -10.20 -7.90
N HIS A 3 4.51 -9.04 -8.56
CA HIS A 3 4.82 -7.75 -7.95
C HIS A 3 3.85 -7.38 -6.81
N THR A 4 2.64 -7.91 -6.88
CA THR A 4 1.58 -7.85 -5.86
C THR A 4 2.01 -8.40 -4.50
N LEU A 5 2.83 -9.46 -4.44
CA LEU A 5 3.30 -10.03 -3.17
C LEU A 5 4.25 -9.08 -2.43
N LEU A 6 5.19 -8.47 -3.14
CA LEU A 6 6.21 -7.62 -2.52
C LEU A 6 5.61 -6.32 -1.96
N ILE A 7 4.59 -5.79 -2.64
CA ILE A 7 3.79 -4.66 -2.16
C ILE A 7 2.98 -5.08 -0.91
N LYS A 8 2.33 -6.24 -0.96
CA LYS A 8 1.54 -6.76 0.17
C LYS A 8 2.39 -7.03 1.40
N ASP A 9 3.60 -7.56 1.22
CA ASP A 9 4.56 -7.79 2.29
C ASP A 9 5.08 -6.47 2.88
N THR A 10 5.30 -5.45 2.04
CA THR A 10 5.70 -4.11 2.49
C THR A 10 4.58 -3.44 3.31
N LEU A 11 3.33 -3.51 2.85
CA LEU A 11 2.18 -2.96 3.56
C LEU A 11 1.90 -3.71 4.88
N ASN A 12 2.14 -5.03 4.91
CA ASN A 12 2.14 -5.84 6.13
C ASN A 12 3.18 -5.37 7.14
N ILE A 13 4.44 -5.15 6.71
CA ILE A 13 5.53 -4.69 7.59
C ILE A 13 5.21 -3.32 8.20
N LEU A 14 4.52 -2.47 7.45
CA LEU A 14 4.11 -1.13 7.89
C LEU A 14 2.81 -1.13 8.72
N ASP A 15 2.22 -2.30 8.99
CA ASP A 15 0.93 -2.47 9.67
C ASP A 15 -0.24 -1.70 9.01
N LEU A 16 -0.13 -1.47 7.71
CA LEU A 16 -1.12 -0.75 6.91
C LEU A 16 -2.19 -1.68 6.34
N ASN A 17 -2.00 -3.00 6.43
CA ASN A 17 -2.79 -3.99 5.68
C ASN A 17 -4.23 -4.20 6.12
N ILE A 18 -4.65 -3.74 7.30
CA ILE A 18 -6.00 -4.02 7.81
C ILE A 18 -7.06 -3.29 6.96
N ASN A 19 -6.73 -2.13 6.41
CA ASN A 19 -7.69 -1.23 5.80
C ASN A 19 -7.18 -0.57 4.51
N ILE A 20 -6.01 -0.97 4.02
CA ILE A 20 -5.36 -0.33 2.87
C ILE A 20 -5.23 -1.32 1.71
N HIS A 21 -5.92 -1.01 0.61
CA HIS A 21 -5.78 -1.69 -0.66
C HIS A 21 -4.93 -0.84 -1.60
N PHE A 22 -3.78 -1.35 -2.03
CA PHE A 22 -2.99 -0.71 -3.07
C PHE A 22 -3.36 -1.27 -4.45
N GLU A 23 -3.98 -0.45 -5.27
CA GLU A 23 -4.27 -0.76 -6.66
C GLU A 23 -3.09 -0.31 -7.52
N GLU A 24 -2.31 -1.27 -8.01
CA GLU A 24 -1.16 -1.01 -8.87
C GLU A 24 -1.64 -0.51 -10.25
N ASN A 25 -1.25 0.72 -10.62
CA ASN A 25 -1.57 1.28 -11.93
C ASN A 25 -0.46 0.98 -12.94
N CYS A 26 0.81 1.17 -12.56
CA CYS A 26 1.94 0.88 -13.43
C CYS A 26 3.25 0.69 -12.67
N LEU A 27 4.11 -0.16 -13.24
CA LEU A 27 5.51 -0.33 -12.85
C LEU A 27 6.40 0.31 -13.90
N THR A 28 7.20 1.30 -13.50
CA THR A 28 8.14 1.98 -14.40
C THR A 28 9.57 1.84 -13.90
N LYS A 29 10.52 1.87 -14.84
CA LYS A 29 11.95 1.91 -14.52
C LYS A 29 12.42 3.35 -14.69
N GLU A 30 12.73 4.02 -13.60
CA GLU A 30 13.03 5.45 -13.58
C GLU A 30 14.32 5.73 -12.78
N LYS A 31 14.97 6.85 -13.06
CA LYS A 31 16.13 7.28 -12.29
C LYS A 31 15.65 8.05 -11.06
N TYR A 32 15.82 7.47 -9.88
CA TYR A 32 15.48 8.08 -8.60
C TYR A 32 16.74 8.28 -7.76
N LYS A 33 16.98 9.52 -7.30
CA LYS A 33 18.17 9.91 -6.51
C LYS A 33 19.50 9.40 -7.10
N GLY A 34 19.64 9.50 -8.43
CA GLY A 34 20.87 9.12 -9.13
C GLY A 34 20.97 7.64 -9.50
N GLN A 35 20.11 6.78 -8.96
CA GLN A 35 20.11 5.34 -9.21
C GLN A 35 18.93 4.92 -10.08
N ILE A 36 19.09 3.85 -10.84
CA ILE A 36 18.00 3.26 -11.63
C ILE A 36 17.18 2.39 -10.69
N CYS A 37 15.92 2.75 -10.49
CA CYS A 37 14.99 2.08 -9.59
C CYS A 37 13.75 1.61 -10.35
N LEU A 38 13.11 0.58 -9.82
CA LEU A 38 11.74 0.22 -10.18
C LEU A 38 10.80 1.03 -9.29
N ILE A 39 9.93 1.82 -9.92
CA ILE A 39 8.97 2.68 -9.24
C ILE A 39 7.58 2.09 -9.45
N TYR A 40 6.93 1.73 -8.35
CA TYR A 40 5.54 1.31 -8.34
C TYR A 40 4.66 2.54 -8.15
N LYS A 41 3.73 2.76 -9.08
CA LYS A 41 2.73 3.81 -9.00
C LYS A 41 1.36 3.17 -8.92
N GLY A 42 0.54 3.68 -8.01
CA GLY A 42 -0.78 3.12 -7.76
C GLY A 42 -1.58 4.00 -6.83
N THR A 43 -2.84 3.63 -6.68
CA THR A 43 -3.77 4.32 -5.78
C THR A 43 -3.83 3.55 -4.47
N LEU A 44 -3.64 4.26 -3.37
CA LEU A 44 -3.79 3.71 -2.03
C LEU A 44 -5.22 4.00 -1.56
N GLN A 45 -6.08 2.97 -1.52
CA GLN A 45 -7.44 3.09 -0.99
C GLN A 45 -7.43 2.72 0.48
N TYR A 46 -7.88 3.61 1.34
CA TYR A 46 -8.04 3.38 2.77
C TYR A 46 -9.52 3.33 3.13
N THR A 47 -9.95 2.24 3.76
CA THR A 47 -11.30 2.12 4.32
C THR A 47 -11.15 2.07 5.84
N PRO A 48 -11.41 3.15 6.59
CA PRO A 48 -11.31 3.09 8.04
C PRO A 48 -12.21 1.98 8.59
N GLU A 49 -11.72 1.21 9.56
CA GLU A 49 -12.59 0.39 10.39
C GLU A 49 -13.57 1.33 11.10
N GLU A 50 -14.86 1.21 10.79
CA GLU A 50 -15.91 1.73 11.64
C GLU A 50 -15.86 0.91 12.95
N TYR A 51 -15.02 1.33 13.89
CA TYR A 51 -15.28 0.96 15.28
C TYR A 51 -16.57 1.67 15.66
N PRO A 52 -17.66 0.95 15.99
CA PRO A 52 -18.76 1.59 16.68
C PRO A 52 -18.15 2.07 17.99
N HIS A 53 -17.91 3.37 18.10
CA HIS A 53 -17.67 4.00 19.38
C HIS A 53 -18.88 3.64 20.23
N LEU A 54 -18.77 2.59 21.04
CA LEU A 54 -19.83 2.16 21.93
C LEU A 54 -20.18 3.40 22.76
N PRO A 55 -21.44 3.87 22.73
CA PRO A 55 -21.82 5.01 23.54
C PRO A 55 -21.51 4.66 24.99
N ILE A 56 -20.64 5.45 25.60
CA ILE A 56 -20.35 5.35 27.03
C ILE A 56 -21.66 5.78 27.72
N TYR A 57 -22.41 4.80 28.21
CA TYR A 57 -23.62 5.00 29.02
C TYR A 57 -23.28 5.67 30.35
#